data_AF-A0A941D9G2-F1
#
_entry.id   AF-A0A941D9G2-F1
#
_cell.length_a   1.000
_cell.length_b   1.000
_cell.length_c   1.000
_cell.angle_alpha   90.00
_cell.angle_beta   90.00
_cell.angle_gamma   90.00
#
_symmetry.space_group_name_H-M   'P 1'
#
loop_
_entity.id
_entity.type
_entity.pdbx_description
1 polymer ?
#
loop_
_entity_poly.entity_id
_entity_poly.type
_entity_poly.pdbx_seq_one_letter_code
_entity_poly.pdbx_strand_id
1 'polypeptide(L)'
;MDGTEREELLRLVGRLFALADRLEEQRRALGRYALVWWEGAAADHYRDLVEQRRATLARHAEEVRGLADDVALLVALAGAQGPPGAVPAAS
;
A
#
# COMPACT_ATOMS: atom_id res chain seq x y z
N MET A 1 -13.62 19.43 -5.71
CA MET A 1 -12.52 19.18 -4.77
C MET A 1 -11.69 20.44 -4.74
N ASP A 2 -11.59 21.07 -3.57
CA ASP A 2 -10.73 22.24 -3.41
C ASP A 2 -9.25 21.84 -3.35
N GLY A 3 -8.34 22.83 -3.39
CA GLY A 3 -6.90 22.57 -3.39
C GLY A 3 -6.40 21.88 -2.11
N THR A 4 -7.02 22.16 -0.97
CA THR A 4 -6.63 21.64 0.35
C THR A 4 -7.03 20.18 0.49
N GLU A 5 -8.28 19.83 0.14
CA GLU A 5 -8.78 18.44 0.11
C GLU A 5 -7.90 17.56 -0.77
N ARG A 6 -7.51 18.08 -1.95
CA ARG A 6 -6.62 17.38 -2.88
C ARG A 6 -5.25 17.09 -2.25
N GLU A 7 -4.63 18.08 -1.61
CA GLU A 7 -3.34 17.91 -0.95
C GLU A 7 -3.41 16.91 0.22
N GLU A 8 -4.50 16.92 0.99
CA GLU A 8 -4.71 15.97 2.07
C GLU A 8 -4.83 14.52 1.57
N LEU A 9 -5.57 14.31 0.48
CA LEU A 9 -5.68 12.99 -0.15
C LEU A 9 -4.35 12.51 -0.72
N LEU A 10 -3.57 13.39 -1.37
CA LEU A 10 -2.23 13.03 -1.84
C LEU A 10 -1.28 12.69 -0.68
N ARG A 11 -1.39 13.40 0.45
CA ARG A 11 -0.65 13.07 1.67
C ARG A 11 -1.08 11.71 2.24
N LEU A 12 -2.38 11.38 2.18
CA LEU A 12 -2.89 10.06 2.56
C LEU A 12 -2.31 8.96 1.67
N VAL A 13 -2.32 9.15 0.35
CA VAL A 13 -1.71 8.22 -0.63
C VAL A 13 -0.25 7.95 -0.27
N GLY A 14 0.54 8.99 -0.01
CA GLY A 14 1.94 8.84 0.43
C GLY A 14 2.09 8.04 1.72
N ARG A 15 1.20 8.24 2.71
CA ARG A 15 1.20 7.45 3.96
C ARG A 15 0.83 5.99 3.72
N LEU A 16 -0.10 5.69 2.79
CA LEU A 16 -0.49 4.33 2.45
C LEU A 16 0.67 3.58 1.78
N PHE A 17 1.35 4.18 0.81
CA PHE A 17 2.55 3.57 0.22
C PHE A 17 3.65 3.33 1.26
N ALA A 18 3.92 4.31 2.13
CA ALA A 18 4.89 4.14 3.20
C ALA A 18 4.50 3.02 4.19
N LEU A 19 3.20 2.83 4.45
CA LEU A 19 2.70 1.73 5.26
C LEU A 19 2.93 0.37 4.57
N ALA A 20 2.59 0.26 3.28
CA ALA A 20 2.80 -0.96 2.52
C ALA A 20 4.29 -1.37 2.49
N ASP A 21 5.19 -0.39 2.33
CA ASP A 21 6.63 -0.65 2.32
C ASP A 21 7.15 -1.13 3.68
N ARG A 22 6.62 -0.59 4.79
CA ARG A 22 6.93 -1.10 6.14
C ARG A 22 6.45 -2.53 6.35
N LEU A 23 5.26 -2.89 5.86
CA LEU A 23 4.74 -4.27 5.95
C LEU A 23 5.63 -5.24 5.17
N GLU A 24 6.10 -4.83 3.99
CA GLU A 24 7.01 -5.60 3.15
C GLU A 24 8.40 -5.74 3.80
N GLU A 25 8.89 -4.70 4.47
CA GLU A 25 10.13 -4.75 5.25
C GLU A 25 10.02 -5.73 6.43
N GLN A 26 8.90 -5.70 7.17
CA GLN A 26 8.61 -6.65 8.24
C GLN A 26 8.56 -8.10 7.72
N ARG A 27 7.94 -8.33 6.56
CA ARG A 27 7.90 -9.64 5.90
C ARG A 27 9.31 -10.15 5.58
N ARG A 28 10.17 -9.29 5.03
CA ARG A 28 11.58 -9.62 4.72
C ARG A 28 12.38 -9.89 5.99
N ALA A 29 12.15 -9.13 7.06
CA ALA A 29 12.82 -9.34 8.34
C ALA A 29 12.51 -10.73 8.92
N LEU A 30 11.23 -11.14 8.93
CA LEU A 30 10.83 -12.47 9.42
C LEU A 30 11.51 -13.61 8.66
N GLY A 31 11.66 -13.48 7.33
CA GLY A 31 12.35 -14.49 6.51
C GLY A 31 13.83 -14.68 6.84
N ARG A 32 14.49 -13.66 7.42
CA ARG A 32 15.92 -13.77 7.81
C ARG A 32 16.14 -14.54 9.10
N TYR A 33 15.20 -14.48 10.04
CA TYR A 33 15.37 -15.05 11.38
C TYR A 33 14.88 -16.50 11.52
N ALA A 34 13.99 -16.98 10.62
CA ALA A 34 13.44 -18.33 10.70
C ALA A 34 14.39 -19.45 10.21
N LEU A 35 15.58 -19.10 9.70
CA LEU A 35 16.53 -20.05 9.10
C LEU A 35 17.60 -20.55 10.08
N VAL A 36 17.51 -20.22 11.37
CA VAL A 36 18.63 -20.38 12.30
C VAL A 36 18.35 -21.45 13.38
N TRP A 37 18.84 -22.66 13.08
CA TRP A 37 19.54 -23.59 14.01
C TRP A 37 18.75 -24.50 14.97
N TRP A 38 17.57 -25.01 14.59
CA TRP A 38 16.97 -26.15 15.30
C TRP A 38 16.13 -27.08 14.40
N GLU A 39 16.06 -28.35 14.79
CA GLU A 39 15.38 -29.43 14.05
C GLU A 39 14.28 -30.09 14.90
N GLY A 40 13.35 -30.79 14.24
CA GLY A 40 12.24 -31.51 14.86
C GLY A 40 10.88 -30.82 14.72
N ALA A 41 9.82 -31.47 15.19
CA ALA A 41 8.43 -31.04 14.98
C ALA A 41 8.12 -29.61 15.48
N ALA A 42 8.80 -29.16 16.55
CA ALA A 42 8.66 -27.78 17.03
C ALA A 42 9.26 -26.76 16.05
N ALA A 43 10.37 -27.10 15.39
CA ALA A 43 10.98 -26.26 14.36
C ALA A 43 10.11 -26.20 13.10
N ASP A 44 9.50 -27.32 12.69
CA ASP A 44 8.55 -27.36 11.58
C ASP A 44 7.33 -26.48 11.86
N HIS A 45 6.72 -26.62 13.04
CA HIS A 45 5.58 -25.81 13.43
C HIS A 45 5.92 -24.30 13.45
N TYR A 46 7.10 -23.94 13.96
CA TYR A 46 7.55 -22.55 13.96
C TYR A 46 7.74 -22.02 12.54
N ARG A 47 8.33 -22.80 11.63
CA ARG A 47 8.48 -22.43 10.21
C ARG A 47 7.12 -22.18 9.55
N ASP A 48 6.15 -23.05 9.79
CA ASP A 48 4.78 -22.89 9.26
C ASP A 48 4.14 -21.60 9.76
N LEU A 49 4.26 -21.29 11.05
CA LEU A 49 3.75 -20.04 11.62
C LEU A 49 4.43 -18.82 11.01
N VAL A 50 5.74 -18.86 10.78
CA VAL A 50 6.47 -17.77 10.11
C VAL A 50 5.98 -17.59 8.68
N GLU A 51 5.84 -18.67 7.91
CA GLU A 51 5.35 -18.58 6.54
C GLU A 51 3.91 -18.05 6.47
N GLN A 52 3.01 -18.51 7.35
CA GLN A 52 1.66 -17.96 7.46
C GLN A 52 1.68 -16.46 7.78
N ARG A 53 2.56 -16.02 8.69
CA ARG A 53 2.70 -14.61 9.03
C ARG A 53 3.27 -13.80 7.85
N ARG A 54 4.24 -14.33 7.12
CA ARG A 54 4.81 -13.71 5.92
C ARG A 54 3.78 -13.57 4.81
N ALA A 55 2.96 -14.60 4.57
CA ALA A 55 1.87 -14.55 3.61
C ALA A 55 0.81 -13.51 4.00
N THR A 56 0.47 -13.45 5.29
CA THR A 56 -0.46 -12.43 5.81
C THR A 56 0.07 -11.01 5.57
N LEU A 57 1.33 -10.74 5.89
CA LEU A 57 1.95 -9.43 5.68
C LEU A 57 2.01 -9.06 4.19
N ALA A 58 2.32 -10.01 3.31
CA ALA A 58 2.31 -9.78 1.86
C ALA A 58 0.92 -9.34 1.38
N ARG A 59 -0.13 -10.06 1.79
CA ARG A 59 -1.51 -9.70 1.44
C ARG A 59 -1.89 -8.30 1.93
N HIS A 60 -1.55 -7.95 3.17
CA HIS A 60 -1.86 -6.62 3.69
C HIS A 60 -1.08 -5.52 2.94
N ALA A 61 0.18 -5.77 2.57
CA ALA A 61 0.96 -4.81 1.78
C ALA A 61 0.33 -4.57 0.40
N GLU A 62 -0.17 -5.63 -0.25
CA GLU A 62 -0.87 -5.55 -1.54
C GLU A 62 -2.21 -4.83 -1.43
N GLU A 63 -3.04 -5.16 -0.43
CA GLU A 63 -4.31 -4.47 -0.16
C GLU A 63 -4.09 -2.97 0.09
N VAL A 64 -3.09 -2.60 0.89
CA VAL A 64 -2.77 -1.19 1.17
C VAL A 64 -2.26 -0.46 -0.08
N ARG A 65 -1.48 -1.11 -0.95
CA ARG A 65 -1.06 -0.52 -2.23
C ARG A 65 -2.26 -0.31 -3.16
N GLY A 66 -3.14 -1.30 -3.28
CA GLY A 66 -4.37 -1.16 -4.06
C GLY A 66 -5.22 0.03 -3.58
N LEU A 67 -5.39 0.19 -2.27
CA LEU A 67 -6.08 1.35 -1.70
C LEU A 67 -5.38 2.68 -2.02
N ALA A 68 -4.04 2.71 -2.01
CA ALA A 68 -3.29 3.90 -2.38
C ALA A 68 -3.50 4.27 -3.85
N ASP A 69 -3.46 3.27 -4.74
CA ASP A 69 -3.69 3.42 -6.18
C ASP A 69 -5.13 3.88 -6.47
N ASP A 70 -6.13 3.29 -5.83
CA ASP A 70 -7.54 3.67 -5.96
C ASP A 70 -7.77 5.13 -5.55
N VAL A 71 -7.21 5.55 -4.41
CA VAL A 71 -7.32 6.95 -3.95
C VAL A 71 -6.60 7.90 -4.91
N ALA A 72 -5.41 7.54 -5.39
CA ALA A 72 -4.66 8.34 -6.36
C ALA A 72 -5.44 8.51 -7.68
N LEU A 73 -6.07 7.43 -8.16
CA LEU A 73 -6.93 7.44 -9.34
C LEU A 73 -8.14 8.36 -9.14
N LEU A 74 -8.84 8.26 -8.00
CA LEU A 74 -9.98 9.11 -7.68
C LEU A 74 -9.58 10.59 -7.63
N VAL A 75 -8.43 10.93 -7.05
CA VAL A 75 -7.88 12.29 -7.04
C VAL A 75 -7.59 12.78 -8.46
N ALA A 76 -7.02 11.94 -9.31
CA ALA A 76 -6.72 12.29 -10.71
C ALA A 76 -8.01 12.54 -11.51
N LEU A 77 -9.00 11.66 -11.38
CA LEU A 77 -10.30 11.79 -12.05
C LEU A 77 -11.04 13.06 -11.61
N ALA A 78 -11.05 13.35 -10.29
CA ALA A 78 -11.67 14.55 -9.75
C ALA A 78 -10.96 15.85 -10.22
N GLY A 79 -9.65 15.79 -10.48
CA GLY A 79 -8.89 16.91 -11.05
C GLY A 79 -9.11 17.11 -12.55
N ALA A 80 -9.37 16.04 -13.31
CA ALA A 80 -9.63 16.10 -14.74
C ALA A 80 -11.02 16.68 -15.08
N GLN A 81 -11.98 16.60 -14.16
CA GLN A 81 -13.34 17.14 -14.33
C GLN A 81 -13.48 18.63 -13.94
N GLY A 82 -12.42 19.44 -14.15
CA GLY A 82 -12.50 20.90 -14.01
C GLY A 82 -13.65 21.50 -14.84
N PRO A 83 -14.25 22.63 -14.40
CA PRO A 83 -15.60 23.04 -14.80
C PRO A 83 -15.79 23.12 -16.33
N PRO A 84 -16.93 22.61 -16.86
CA PRO A 84 -17.26 22.73 -18.27
C PRO A 84 -17.59 24.20 -18.59
N GLY A 85 -16.61 24.97 -19.06
CA GLY A 85 -16.85 26.40 -19.31
C GLY A 85 -15.79 27.22 -20.03
N ALA A 86 -14.71 26.64 -20.53
CA ALA A 86 -13.76 27.36 -21.38
C ALA A 86 -13.97 26.98 -22.84
N VAL A 87 -15.12 27.37 -23.41
CA VAL A 87 -15.23 27.47 -24.87
C VAL A 87 -14.48 28.76 -25.25
N PRO A 88 -13.36 28.71 -25.98
CA PRO A 88 -12.74 29.92 -26.47
C PRO A 88 -13.74 30.62 -27.38
N ALA A 89 -14.09 31.87 -27.04
CA ALA A 89 -14.83 32.72 -27.96
C ALA A 89 -13.99 32.87 -29.24
N ALA A 90 -14.45 32.22 -30.30
CA ALA A 90 -13.90 32.41 -31.63
C ALA A 90 -14.03 33.90 -31.98
N SER A 91 -12.88 34.52 -32.28
CA SER A 91 -12.79 35.86 -32.86
C SER A 91 -13.14 35.82 -34.34
#